data_AF-A0A3D5KS63-F1
#
_entry.id   AF-A0A3D5KS63-F1
#
_cell.length_a   1.000
_cell.length_b   1.000
_cell.length_c   1.000
_cell.angle_alpha   90.00
_cell.angle_beta   90.00
_cell.angle_gamma   90.00
#
_symmetry.space_group_name_H-M   'P 1'
#
loop_
_entity.id
_entity.type
_entity.pdbx_description
1 polymer ?
#
loop_
_entity_poly.entity_id
_entity_poly.type
_entity_poly.pdbx_seq_one_letter_code
_entity_poly.pdbx_strand_id
1 'polypeptide(L)'
;MANQPFNRFWNELKRRNVPRVATVYAISSWVIIQVATTVFPYLQIPGWVTTALIILIMVGFPIVLILAWIFEFAPQAEQEVQQQRVDSPYPNRRLFTSNVGIAILLLLLIAQFLYFKFSDRSKNSEGVHSIAVMPFDNLTNDKEIEPFGVGITSEIISHLSKIGTLEVSSRTSVQLLKKAQASIGEIASKLSVNYVLSGSIRKSGQKIRITVELVDAITDKTVLSDDYDYLELKDIFHVQSDVSAKVAQALKAKLTPEEKVSLAKNYTDNIQAYKYYLKGRNFWDKRTSLDFDSAETNFKKAIDIDPQYALAYSGLADCYTFNQKGLTQIEAIPIARDYTLKALSIDSNLCEAVTTMGFIQSHYDFDWKKGKETLEKAILINPNYELAHRYLGNVLLFTGHIEEGLIETKKALALDPLAVSVNMVLGRNYYLARKYDEALAQIKKTLALNPKFISAYAVLGSCYLQRNQLDLALTAFLKQPMGEYDAGTVGRCFVVNAFARSNKRIRAKEEWNKITDDEKQKSPVFMAIALTGLGKNEEALTYLEHAVDIHALALILTNMNPEFDPLRNDPRFQAILKRLNFK
;
A
#
# COMPACT_ATOMS: atom_id res chain seq x y z
N MET A 1 23.81 -52.76 -0.07
CA MET A 1 23.11 -52.79 1.23
C MET A 1 22.80 -51.35 1.66
N ALA A 2 21.58 -50.84 1.41
CA ALA A 2 21.25 -49.43 1.75
C ALA A 2 19.74 -49.15 1.98
N ASN A 3 18.92 -50.13 2.37
CA ASN A 3 17.46 -49.94 2.59
C ASN A 3 16.95 -50.34 3.99
N GLN A 4 17.82 -50.55 4.98
CA GLN A 4 17.40 -51.05 6.29
C GLN A 4 16.59 -50.07 7.19
N PRO A 5 16.85 -48.75 7.25
CA PRO A 5 16.13 -47.88 8.19
C PRO A 5 14.68 -47.58 7.76
N PHE A 6 14.44 -47.36 6.47
CA PHE A 6 13.09 -47.09 5.94
C PHE A 6 12.17 -48.30 6.06
N ASN A 7 12.67 -49.51 5.77
CA ASN A 7 11.89 -50.74 5.91
C ASN A 7 11.54 -51.04 7.37
N ARG A 8 12.41 -50.73 8.33
CA ARG A 8 12.10 -50.85 9.76
C ARG A 8 11.00 -49.86 10.18
N PHE A 9 11.14 -48.59 9.81
CA PHE A 9 10.15 -47.56 10.13
C PHE A 9 8.77 -47.86 9.51
N TRP A 10 8.73 -48.30 8.26
CA TRP A 10 7.50 -48.67 7.58
C TRP A 10 6.81 -49.91 8.18
N ASN A 11 7.61 -50.91 8.57
CA ASN A 11 7.09 -52.08 9.27
C ASN A 11 6.52 -51.72 10.64
N GLU A 12 7.11 -50.73 11.32
CA GLU A 12 6.62 -50.24 12.61
C GLU A 12 5.32 -49.42 12.48
N LEU A 13 5.20 -48.59 11.43
CA LEU A 13 3.95 -47.92 11.07
C LEU A 13 2.82 -48.93 10.80
N LYS A 14 3.12 -49.99 10.04
CA LYS A 14 2.17 -51.07 9.76
C LYS A 14 1.77 -51.82 11.03
N ARG A 15 2.73 -52.13 11.92
CA ARG A 15 2.46 -52.79 13.21
C ARG A 15 1.49 -51.97 14.07
N ARG A 16 1.63 -50.65 14.06
CA ARG A 16 0.79 -49.71 14.83
C ARG A 16 -0.51 -49.30 14.12
N ASN A 17 -0.88 -49.96 13.01
CA ASN A 17 -2.10 -49.68 12.24
C ASN A 17 -2.25 -48.23 11.73
N VAL A 18 -1.20 -47.40 11.77
CA VAL A 18 -1.24 -45.98 11.34
C VAL A 18 -1.71 -45.81 9.89
N PRO A 19 -1.29 -46.65 8.91
CA PRO A 19 -1.80 -46.56 7.55
C PRO A 19 -3.32 -46.80 7.45
N ARG A 20 -3.88 -47.69 8.27
CA ARG A 20 -5.33 -47.97 8.28
C ARG A 20 -6.11 -46.79 8.83
N VAL A 21 -5.61 -46.17 9.91
CA VAL A 21 -6.21 -44.96 10.49
C VAL A 21 -6.14 -43.80 9.51
N ALA A 22 -5.01 -43.62 8.83
CA ALA A 22 -4.85 -42.60 7.79
C ALA A 22 -5.88 -42.76 6.67
N THR A 23 -6.10 -43.98 6.18
CA THR A 23 -7.09 -44.28 5.15
C THR A 23 -8.52 -44.01 5.62
N VAL A 24 -8.90 -44.46 6.82
CA VAL A 24 -10.24 -44.21 7.37
C VAL A 24 -10.49 -42.71 7.57
N TYR A 25 -9.48 -41.97 8.06
CA TYR A 25 -9.58 -40.52 8.24
C TYR A 25 -9.73 -39.80 6.89
N ALA A 26 -8.98 -40.20 5.87
CA ALA A 26 -9.08 -39.62 4.53
C ALA A 26 -10.47 -39.85 3.91
N ILE A 27 -11.01 -41.07 4.02
CA ILE A 27 -12.34 -41.42 3.48
C ILE A 27 -13.44 -40.64 4.22
N SER A 28 -13.43 -40.65 5.55
CA SER A 28 -14.43 -39.94 6.36
C SER A 28 -14.37 -38.43 6.13
N SER A 29 -13.17 -37.85 6.08
CA SER A 29 -12.94 -36.44 5.77
C SER A 29 -13.49 -36.06 4.39
N TRP A 30 -13.25 -36.89 3.37
CA TRP A 30 -13.77 -36.65 2.03
C TRP A 30 -15.30 -36.66 2.00
N VAL A 31 -15.94 -37.60 2.69
CA VAL A 31 -17.42 -37.65 2.80
C VAL A 31 -17.96 -36.42 3.52
N ILE A 32 -17.35 -36.01 4.65
CA ILE A 32 -17.76 -34.82 5.39
C ILE A 32 -17.66 -33.57 4.53
N ILE A 33 -16.56 -33.42 3.78
CA ILE A 33 -16.37 -32.29 2.87
C ILE A 33 -17.45 -32.31 1.78
N GLN A 34 -17.70 -33.45 1.14
CA GLN A 34 -18.74 -33.59 0.11
C GLN A 34 -20.14 -33.22 0.61
N VAL A 35 -20.51 -33.71 1.79
CA VAL A 35 -21.78 -33.38 2.43
C VAL A 35 -21.86 -31.88 2.73
N ALA A 36 -20.80 -31.31 3.30
CA ALA A 36 -20.76 -29.88 3.61
C ALA A 36 -20.85 -29.01 2.34
N THR A 37 -20.09 -29.32 1.29
CA THR A 37 -20.12 -28.57 0.04
C THR A 37 -21.45 -28.70 -0.71
N THR A 38 -22.17 -29.80 -0.50
CA THR A 38 -23.47 -30.02 -1.13
C THR A 38 -24.60 -29.36 -0.33
N VAL A 39 -24.63 -29.54 0.99
CA VAL A 39 -25.78 -29.17 1.83
C VAL A 39 -25.69 -27.73 2.34
N PHE A 40 -24.50 -27.23 2.68
CA PHE A 40 -24.34 -25.91 3.31
C PHE A 40 -24.86 -24.75 2.45
N PRO A 41 -24.70 -24.75 1.11
CA PRO A 41 -25.29 -23.72 0.26
C PRO A 41 -26.82 -23.66 0.36
N TYR A 42 -27.50 -24.82 0.45
CA TYR A 42 -28.96 -24.88 0.59
C TYR A 42 -29.45 -24.41 1.96
N LEU A 43 -28.63 -24.57 3.00
CA LEU A 43 -28.92 -24.10 4.35
C LEU A 43 -28.49 -22.65 4.60
N GLN A 44 -28.04 -21.92 3.56
CA GLN A 44 -27.53 -20.55 3.67
C GLN A 44 -26.38 -20.39 4.69
N ILE A 45 -25.60 -21.45 4.90
CA ILE A 45 -24.43 -21.39 5.78
C ILE A 45 -23.32 -20.61 5.07
N PRO A 46 -22.69 -19.60 5.71
CA PRO A 46 -21.65 -18.78 5.07
C PRO A 46 -20.48 -19.60 4.52
N GLY A 47 -19.96 -19.23 3.34
CA GLY A 47 -18.85 -19.95 2.68
C GLY A 47 -17.52 -19.98 3.44
N TRP A 48 -17.33 -19.13 4.45
CA TRP A 48 -16.16 -19.24 5.33
C TRP A 48 -16.25 -20.46 6.25
N VAL A 49 -17.45 -20.98 6.54
CA VAL A 49 -17.65 -22.14 7.41
C VAL A 49 -17.19 -23.43 6.74
N THR A 50 -17.46 -23.60 5.44
CA THR A 50 -16.91 -24.73 4.66
C THR A 50 -15.38 -24.68 4.61
N THR A 51 -14.82 -23.48 4.42
CA THR A 51 -13.38 -23.26 4.42
C THR A 51 -12.75 -23.58 5.79
N ALA A 52 -13.39 -23.15 6.88
CA ALA A 52 -12.95 -23.45 8.23
C ALA A 52 -13.00 -24.95 8.54
N LEU A 53 -14.05 -25.65 8.10
CA LEU A 53 -14.19 -27.10 8.23
C LEU A 53 -13.04 -27.85 7.54
N ILE A 54 -12.67 -27.45 6.32
CA ILE A 54 -11.57 -28.05 5.56
C ILE A 54 -10.23 -27.83 6.29
N ILE A 55 -9.98 -26.61 6.78
CA ILE A 55 -8.77 -26.30 7.55
C ILE A 55 -8.71 -27.16 8.82
N LEU A 56 -9.83 -27.31 9.53
CA LEU A 56 -9.90 -28.12 10.75
C LEU A 56 -9.59 -29.61 10.46
N ILE A 57 -10.13 -30.15 9.36
CA ILE A 57 -9.82 -31.50 8.89
C ILE A 57 -8.33 -31.66 8.56
N MET A 58 -7.73 -30.67 7.86
CA MET A 58 -6.30 -30.71 7.52
C MET A 58 -5.40 -30.62 8.74
N VAL A 59 -5.73 -29.79 9.72
CA VAL A 59 -4.97 -29.67 10.98
C VAL A 59 -5.18 -30.90 11.88
N GLY A 60 -6.37 -31.50 11.85
CA GLY A 60 -6.69 -32.71 12.60
C GLY A 60 -5.92 -33.94 12.12
N PHE A 61 -5.57 -34.02 10.82
CA PHE A 61 -4.88 -35.18 10.24
C PHE A 61 -3.54 -35.52 10.91
N PRO A 62 -2.56 -34.59 11.03
CA PRO A 62 -1.30 -34.90 11.71
C PRO A 62 -1.50 -35.26 13.18
N ILE A 63 -2.48 -34.66 13.85
CA ILE A 63 -2.80 -34.96 15.26
C ILE A 63 -3.30 -36.41 15.39
N VAL A 64 -4.20 -36.85 14.51
CA VAL A 64 -4.74 -38.22 14.50
C VAL A 64 -3.64 -39.25 14.19
N LEU A 65 -2.71 -38.95 13.28
CA LEU A 65 -1.59 -39.84 13.00
C LEU A 65 -0.64 -39.98 14.19
N ILE A 66 -0.36 -38.88 14.91
CA ILE A 66 0.45 -38.90 16.12
C ILE A 66 -0.26 -39.71 17.22
N LEU A 67 -1.57 -39.54 17.39
CA LEU A 67 -2.36 -40.32 18.36
C LEU A 67 -2.39 -41.81 18.01
N ALA A 68 -2.56 -42.17 16.74
CA ALA A 68 -2.51 -43.55 16.28
C ALA A 68 -1.12 -44.18 16.44
N TRP A 69 -0.06 -43.37 16.37
CA TRP A 69 1.30 -43.81 16.63
C TRP A 69 1.54 -44.07 18.12
N ILE A 70 1.00 -43.22 19.00
CA ILE A 70 1.20 -43.30 20.46
C ILE A 70 0.32 -44.38 21.10
N PHE A 71 -0.93 -44.55 20.65
CA PHE A 71 -1.90 -45.48 21.22
C PHE A 71 -2.13 -46.67 20.28
N GLU A 72 -1.68 -47.87 20.67
CA GLU A 72 -1.99 -49.11 19.95
C GLU A 72 -3.50 -49.37 19.98
N PHE A 73 -4.19 -49.10 18.87
CA PHE A 73 -5.59 -49.52 18.68
C PHE A 73 -5.62 -51.02 18.36
N ALA A 74 -5.68 -51.85 19.41
CA ALA A 74 -5.91 -53.28 19.28
C ALA A 74 -7.42 -53.56 19.07
N PRO A 75 -7.83 -54.29 18.01
CA PRO A 75 -9.17 -54.83 17.94
C PRO A 75 -9.29 -56.02 18.90
N GLN A 76 -10.15 -55.93 19.91
CA GLN A 76 -10.57 -57.09 20.70
C GLN A 76 -11.39 -58.01 19.79
N ALA A 77 -10.84 -59.17 19.47
CA ALA A 77 -11.61 -60.33 19.00
C ALA A 77 -11.62 -61.34 20.15
N GLU A 78 -12.82 -61.74 20.56
CA GLU A 78 -13.10 -62.73 21.59
C GLU A 78 -12.49 -64.09 21.25
N GLN A 79 -11.67 -64.65 22.14
CA GLN A 79 -11.57 -66.09 22.37
C GLN A 79 -11.29 -66.37 23.86
N GLU A 80 -11.95 -67.42 24.33
CA GLU A 80 -12.11 -67.89 25.70
C GLU A 80 -10.82 -68.44 26.36
N VAL A 81 -10.72 -68.16 27.67
CA VAL A 81 -10.31 -69.04 28.79
C VAL A 81 -8.91 -69.72 28.82
N GLN A 82 -8.24 -69.42 29.94
CA GLN A 82 -7.27 -70.19 30.77
C GLN A 82 -5.77 -69.91 30.71
N GLN A 83 -5.25 -69.63 31.92
CA GLN A 83 -3.86 -69.69 32.42
C GLN A 83 -2.89 -68.62 31.84
N GLN A 84 -2.18 -67.79 32.61
CA GLN A 84 -1.58 -67.93 33.93
C GLN A 84 -1.28 -66.53 34.52
N ARG A 85 -1.36 -66.39 35.87
CA ARG A 85 -0.93 -65.19 36.62
C ARG A 85 0.56 -64.94 36.48
N VAL A 86 0.96 -63.71 36.14
CA VAL A 86 2.15 -63.03 36.70
C VAL A 86 1.86 -61.53 36.78
N ASP A 87 2.06 -60.95 37.97
CA ASP A 87 1.84 -59.55 38.31
C ASP A 87 2.63 -58.57 37.43
N SER A 88 2.02 -57.44 37.08
CA SER A 88 2.75 -56.23 36.68
C SER A 88 1.93 -54.96 36.99
N PRO A 89 2.59 -53.88 37.46
CA PRO A 89 1.93 -52.69 38.00
C PRO A 89 1.36 -51.79 36.89
N TYR A 90 0.10 -51.40 37.01
CA TYR A 90 -0.53 -50.40 36.14
C TYR A 90 0.14 -49.02 36.30
N PRO A 91 0.53 -48.32 35.21
CA PRO A 91 0.70 -46.88 35.25
C PRO A 91 -0.60 -46.15 34.87
N ASN A 92 -1.21 -45.52 35.88
CA ASN A 92 -1.99 -44.28 35.89
C ASN A 92 -2.83 -43.85 34.65
N ARG A 93 -4.15 -44.10 34.76
CA ARG A 93 -5.26 -43.49 33.99
C ARG A 93 -5.38 -41.95 34.09
N ARG A 94 -4.53 -41.27 34.87
CA ARG A 94 -4.62 -39.82 35.15
C ARG A 94 -4.03 -38.90 34.06
N LEU A 95 -3.25 -39.45 33.12
CA LEU A 95 -2.70 -38.67 31.98
C LEU A 95 -3.65 -38.61 30.77
N PHE A 96 -4.72 -39.40 30.77
CA PHE A 96 -5.66 -39.50 29.64
C PHE A 96 -6.66 -38.33 29.58
N THR A 97 -6.99 -37.71 30.71
CA THR A 97 -7.97 -36.61 30.78
C THR A 97 -7.35 -35.22 30.63
N SER A 98 -6.08 -35.01 31.01
CA SER A 98 -5.43 -33.69 30.87
C SER A 98 -5.06 -33.33 29.43
N ASN A 99 -4.67 -34.29 28.58
CA ASN A 99 -4.17 -33.99 27.23
C ASN A 99 -5.29 -33.76 26.20
N VAL A 100 -6.45 -34.41 26.37
CA VAL A 100 -7.65 -34.13 25.56
C VAL A 100 -8.21 -32.74 25.90
N GLY A 101 -8.16 -32.36 27.18
CA GLY A 101 -8.52 -31.02 27.62
C GLY A 101 -7.70 -29.94 26.93
N ILE A 102 -6.38 -30.10 26.81
CA ILE A 102 -5.49 -29.15 26.15
C ILE A 102 -5.78 -29.02 24.65
N ALA A 103 -6.06 -30.13 23.96
CA ALA A 103 -6.40 -30.11 22.54
C ALA A 103 -7.75 -29.41 22.26
N ILE A 104 -8.75 -29.64 23.11
CA ILE A 104 -10.04 -28.93 23.05
C ILE A 104 -9.85 -27.44 23.35
N LEU A 105 -8.99 -27.10 24.33
CA LEU A 105 -8.68 -25.71 24.67
C LEU A 105 -7.95 -24.98 23.53
N LEU A 106 -7.03 -25.66 22.83
CA LEU A 106 -6.37 -25.12 21.63
C LEU A 106 -7.35 -24.95 20.46
N LEU A 107 -8.25 -25.91 20.24
CA LEU A 107 -9.31 -25.79 19.22
C LEU A 107 -10.28 -24.65 19.54
N LEU A 108 -10.66 -24.48 20.80
CA LEU A 108 -11.49 -23.37 21.26
C LEU A 108 -10.75 -22.04 21.15
N LEU A 109 -9.45 -21.98 21.46
CA LEU A 109 -8.62 -20.78 21.28
C LEU A 109 -8.44 -20.43 19.81
N ILE A 110 -8.29 -21.42 18.92
CA ILE A 110 -8.21 -21.20 17.47
C ILE A 110 -9.58 -20.77 16.93
N ALA A 111 -10.67 -21.40 17.35
CA ALA A 111 -12.03 -21.01 16.98
C ALA A 111 -12.37 -19.61 17.50
N GLN A 112 -11.94 -19.27 18.72
CA GLN A 112 -12.09 -17.93 19.30
C GLN A 112 -11.22 -16.91 18.57
N PHE A 113 -9.97 -17.23 18.24
CA PHE A 113 -9.09 -16.37 17.44
C PHE A 113 -9.62 -16.14 16.03
N LEU A 114 -10.15 -17.18 15.38
CA LEU A 114 -10.82 -17.07 14.08
C LEU A 114 -12.13 -16.28 14.18
N TYR A 115 -12.92 -16.52 15.24
CA TYR A 115 -14.13 -15.75 15.52
C TYR A 115 -13.81 -14.27 15.74
N PHE A 116 -12.80 -13.91 16.53
CA PHE A 116 -12.38 -12.51 16.72
C PHE A 116 -11.87 -11.88 15.42
N LYS A 117 -11.03 -12.58 14.65
CA LYS A 117 -10.47 -12.07 13.39
C LYS A 117 -11.54 -11.85 12.30
N PHE A 118 -12.61 -12.64 12.29
CA PHE A 118 -13.73 -12.49 11.35
C PHE A 118 -14.88 -11.64 11.91
N SER A 119 -15.10 -11.62 13.23
CA SER A 119 -16.08 -10.77 13.91
C SER A 119 -15.62 -9.31 13.97
N ASP A 120 -14.32 -9.02 13.97
CA ASP A 120 -13.79 -7.64 13.89
C ASP A 120 -14.21 -6.96 12.57
N ARG A 121 -14.51 -7.72 11.50
CA ARG A 121 -15.10 -7.17 10.27
C ARG A 121 -16.58 -6.78 10.41
N SER A 122 -17.29 -7.33 11.39
CA SER A 122 -18.73 -7.12 11.59
C SER A 122 -19.07 -6.23 12.79
N LYS A 123 -18.17 -6.07 13.77
CA LYS A 123 -18.42 -5.32 15.01
C LYS A 123 -17.82 -3.91 15.09
N ASN A 124 -17.07 -3.47 14.09
CA ASN A 124 -16.54 -2.09 14.04
C ASN A 124 -17.53 -1.04 13.48
N SER A 125 -18.84 -1.33 13.47
CA SER A 125 -19.86 -0.37 12.98
C SER A 125 -20.18 0.78 13.94
N GLU A 126 -19.46 0.92 15.05
CA GLU A 126 -19.50 2.13 15.88
C GLU A 126 -18.17 2.88 15.79
N GLY A 127 -17.94 3.57 14.67
CA GLY A 127 -16.93 4.64 14.64
C GLY A 127 -16.48 5.11 13.26
N VAL A 128 -16.15 4.20 12.34
CA VAL A 128 -15.54 4.58 11.06
C VAL A 128 -16.14 3.76 9.93
N HIS A 129 -16.80 4.43 8.98
CA HIS A 129 -17.34 3.78 7.78
C HIS A 129 -16.31 3.91 6.65
N SER A 130 -15.90 2.79 6.06
CA SER A 130 -15.00 2.80 4.90
C SER A 130 -15.77 2.68 3.59
N ILE A 131 -15.45 3.54 2.63
CA ILE A 131 -16.18 3.68 1.36
C ILE A 131 -15.23 3.75 0.17
N ALA A 132 -15.58 3.07 -0.92
CA ALA A 132 -14.98 3.27 -2.23
C ALA A 132 -15.99 3.92 -3.17
N VAL A 133 -15.58 4.97 -3.89
CA VAL A 133 -16.40 5.62 -4.91
C VAL A 133 -15.87 5.21 -6.28
N MET A 134 -16.68 4.46 -7.03
CA MET A 134 -16.28 3.95 -8.33
C MET A 134 -16.39 5.02 -9.43
N PRO A 135 -15.56 4.95 -10.48
CA PRO A 135 -15.75 5.75 -11.69
C PRO A 135 -17.17 5.56 -12.24
N PHE A 136 -17.88 6.68 -12.45
CA PHE A 136 -19.25 6.63 -12.97
C PHE A 136 -19.26 6.14 -14.42
N ASP A 137 -20.18 5.22 -14.71
CA ASP A 137 -20.31 4.61 -16.04
C ASP A 137 -20.98 5.55 -17.04
N ASN A 138 -20.36 5.73 -18.20
CA ASN A 138 -20.98 6.43 -19.33
C ASN A 138 -21.84 5.44 -20.12
N LEU A 139 -23.17 5.51 -19.93
CA LEU A 139 -24.10 4.62 -20.63
C LEU A 139 -24.44 5.07 -22.05
N THR A 140 -23.82 6.16 -22.52
CA THR A 140 -24.22 6.82 -23.78
C THR A 140 -23.18 6.82 -24.89
N ASN A 141 -22.05 6.14 -24.73
CA ASN A 141 -20.94 6.11 -25.70
C ASN A 141 -20.48 7.50 -26.20
N ASP A 142 -20.93 8.58 -25.55
CA ASP A 142 -20.59 9.94 -25.86
C ASP A 142 -19.22 10.23 -25.25
N LYS A 143 -18.19 10.34 -26.10
CA LYS A 143 -16.81 10.58 -25.67
C LYS A 143 -16.64 11.92 -24.97
N GLU A 144 -17.57 12.86 -25.13
CA GLU A 144 -17.53 14.11 -24.40
C GLU A 144 -17.85 13.92 -22.92
N ILE A 145 -18.63 12.90 -22.55
CA ILE A 145 -19.08 12.64 -21.18
C ILE A 145 -18.06 11.82 -20.38
N GLU A 146 -17.24 11.01 -21.06
CA GLU A 146 -16.26 10.12 -20.41
C GLU A 146 -15.38 10.83 -19.36
N PRO A 147 -14.83 12.04 -19.62
CA PRO A 147 -14.03 12.75 -18.61
C PRO A 147 -14.86 13.19 -17.39
N PHE A 148 -16.16 13.39 -17.54
CA PHE A 148 -17.04 13.81 -16.46
C PHE A 148 -17.34 12.69 -15.49
N GLY A 149 -17.53 11.44 -15.96
CA GLY A 149 -17.72 10.30 -15.05
C GLY A 149 -16.55 10.14 -14.08
N VAL A 150 -15.33 10.31 -14.60
CA VAL A 150 -14.11 10.34 -13.78
C VAL A 150 -14.04 11.59 -12.88
N GLY A 151 -14.52 12.73 -13.36
CA GLY A 151 -14.58 13.99 -12.62
C GLY A 151 -15.50 13.94 -11.41
N ILE A 152 -16.76 13.54 -11.60
CA ILE A 152 -17.75 13.38 -10.52
C ILE A 152 -17.21 12.47 -9.42
N THR A 153 -16.65 11.32 -9.80
CA THR A 153 -16.02 10.40 -8.85
C THR A 153 -14.92 11.09 -8.04
N SER A 154 -14.08 11.90 -8.68
CA SER A 154 -12.96 12.59 -8.01
C SER A 154 -13.46 13.63 -7.01
N GLU A 155 -14.52 14.38 -7.36
CA GLU A 155 -15.10 15.40 -6.49
C GLU A 155 -15.86 14.78 -5.32
N ILE A 156 -16.63 13.71 -5.54
CA ILE A 156 -17.29 12.98 -4.44
C ILE A 156 -16.23 12.41 -3.49
N ILE A 157 -15.15 11.81 -4.00
CA ILE A 157 -14.03 11.38 -3.16
C ILE A 157 -13.46 12.56 -2.37
N SER A 158 -13.20 13.70 -3.02
CA SER A 158 -12.67 14.91 -2.37
C SER A 158 -13.58 15.41 -1.25
N HIS A 159 -14.89 15.45 -1.47
CA HIS A 159 -15.87 15.87 -0.47
C HIS A 159 -15.94 14.90 0.71
N LEU A 160 -16.12 13.60 0.45
CA LEU A 160 -16.22 12.59 1.49
C LEU A 160 -14.91 12.42 2.27
N SER A 161 -13.76 12.63 1.63
CA SER A 161 -12.43 12.48 2.24
C SER A 161 -12.20 13.43 3.42
N LYS A 162 -12.88 14.58 3.42
CA LYS A 162 -12.78 15.58 4.49
C LYS A 162 -13.55 15.20 5.74
N ILE A 163 -14.43 14.20 5.67
CA ILE A 163 -15.22 13.74 6.80
C ILE A 163 -14.36 12.80 7.63
N GLY A 164 -13.97 13.21 8.84
CA GLY A 164 -13.03 12.46 9.69
C GLY A 164 -13.56 11.09 10.15
N THR A 165 -14.87 10.89 10.17
CA THR A 165 -15.50 9.60 10.50
C THR A 165 -15.60 8.63 9.32
N LEU A 166 -15.13 9.03 8.13
CA LEU A 166 -15.12 8.17 6.94
C LEU A 166 -13.69 7.82 6.55
N GLU A 167 -13.50 6.58 6.10
CA GLU A 167 -12.28 6.17 5.40
C GLU A 167 -12.58 6.03 3.91
N VAL A 168 -12.04 6.93 3.09
CA VAL A 168 -12.36 6.99 1.66
C VAL A 168 -11.20 6.45 0.84
N SER A 169 -11.46 5.42 0.04
CA SER A 169 -10.46 4.89 -0.90
C SER A 169 -10.10 5.91 -1.98
N SER A 170 -8.80 6.01 -2.27
CA SER A 170 -8.24 6.88 -3.30
C SER A 170 -8.72 6.53 -4.70
N ARG A 171 -8.81 7.58 -5.53
CA ARG A 171 -9.12 7.55 -6.96
C ARG A 171 -8.25 6.56 -7.74
N THR A 172 -6.94 6.48 -7.45
CA THR A 172 -6.02 5.62 -8.20
C THR A 172 -6.38 4.15 -8.03
N SER A 173 -6.65 3.72 -6.80
CA SER A 173 -7.05 2.34 -6.50
C SER A 173 -8.38 1.95 -7.15
N VAL A 174 -9.42 2.79 -7.03
CA VAL A 174 -10.74 2.50 -7.64
C VAL A 174 -10.67 2.48 -9.18
N GLN A 175 -9.83 3.33 -9.80
CA GLN A 175 -9.66 3.34 -11.25
C GLN A 175 -8.97 2.08 -11.77
N LEU A 176 -7.99 1.54 -11.04
CA LEU A 176 -7.35 0.26 -11.38
C LEU A 176 -8.35 -0.90 -11.32
N LEU A 177 -9.20 -0.93 -10.29
CA LEU A 177 -10.23 -1.97 -10.15
C LEU A 177 -11.33 -1.86 -11.21
N LYS A 178 -11.71 -0.64 -11.59
CA LYS A 178 -12.64 -0.43 -12.71
C LYS A 178 -12.08 -1.00 -14.02
N LYS A 179 -10.81 -0.72 -14.32
CA LYS A 179 -10.13 -1.29 -15.51
C LYS A 179 -10.06 -2.81 -15.47
N ALA A 180 -9.90 -3.39 -14.28
CA ALA A 180 -9.90 -4.84 -14.07
C ALA A 180 -11.31 -5.46 -14.06
N GLN A 181 -12.38 -4.66 -14.21
CA GLN A 181 -13.78 -5.10 -14.14
C GLN A 181 -14.09 -5.91 -12.88
N ALA A 182 -13.51 -5.49 -11.74
CA ALA A 182 -13.69 -6.19 -10.47
C ALA A 182 -15.14 -6.12 -9.98
N SER A 183 -15.63 -7.22 -9.41
CA SER A 183 -16.93 -7.30 -8.73
C SER A 183 -16.94 -6.50 -7.41
N ILE A 184 -18.13 -6.19 -6.88
CA ILE A 184 -18.29 -5.45 -5.60
C ILE A 184 -17.54 -6.16 -4.45
N GLY A 185 -17.64 -7.49 -4.36
CA GLY A 185 -16.93 -8.27 -3.35
C GLY A 185 -15.40 -8.22 -3.50
N GLU A 186 -14.88 -8.21 -4.73
CA GLU A 186 -13.45 -8.03 -4.97
C GLU A 186 -12.98 -6.61 -4.64
N ILE A 187 -13.78 -5.60 -4.95
CA ILE A 187 -13.51 -4.20 -4.62
C ILE A 187 -13.42 -4.05 -3.09
N ALA A 188 -14.44 -4.51 -2.37
CA ALA A 188 -14.47 -4.47 -0.92
C ALA A 188 -13.31 -5.20 -0.27
N SER A 189 -12.95 -6.38 -0.80
CA SER A 189 -11.82 -7.15 -0.28
C SER A 189 -10.48 -6.48 -0.55
N LYS A 190 -10.24 -5.98 -1.77
CA LYS A 190 -8.95 -5.37 -2.15
C LYS A 190 -8.74 -3.99 -1.54
N LEU A 191 -9.81 -3.22 -1.36
CA LEU A 191 -9.75 -1.88 -0.75
C LEU A 191 -10.04 -1.88 0.75
N SER A 192 -10.45 -3.01 1.32
CA SER A 192 -10.88 -3.13 2.72
C SER A 192 -12.01 -2.15 3.07
N VAL A 193 -12.95 -1.94 2.16
CA VAL A 193 -14.10 -1.04 2.35
C VAL A 193 -15.37 -1.79 2.73
N ASN A 194 -16.23 -1.16 3.54
CA ASN A 194 -17.55 -1.67 3.88
C ASN A 194 -18.61 -1.30 2.84
N TYR A 195 -18.46 -0.14 2.20
CA TYR A 195 -19.43 0.39 1.25
C TYR A 195 -18.81 0.67 -0.11
N VAL A 196 -19.59 0.48 -1.17
CA VAL A 196 -19.21 0.84 -2.53
C VAL A 196 -20.28 1.75 -3.10
N LEU A 197 -19.88 2.97 -3.48
CA LEU A 197 -20.70 3.91 -4.22
C LEU A 197 -20.42 3.72 -5.72
N SER A 198 -21.43 3.33 -6.47
CA SER A 198 -21.42 3.25 -7.91
C SER A 198 -22.36 4.31 -8.50
N GLY A 199 -22.20 4.59 -9.78
CA GLY A 199 -23.10 5.50 -10.47
C GLY A 199 -22.96 5.40 -11.98
N SER A 200 -23.94 5.96 -12.67
CA SER A 200 -23.95 6.00 -14.12
C SER A 200 -24.49 7.33 -14.63
N ILE A 201 -24.02 7.72 -15.81
CA ILE A 201 -24.41 8.94 -16.51
C ILE A 201 -25.01 8.54 -17.85
N ARG A 202 -26.21 9.05 -18.13
CA ARG A 202 -26.91 8.85 -19.39
C ARG A 202 -27.36 10.19 -19.94
N LYS A 203 -26.89 10.55 -21.15
CA LYS A 203 -27.37 11.72 -21.90
C LYS A 203 -28.38 11.35 -22.99
N SER A 204 -29.49 12.06 -23.04
CA SER A 204 -30.48 11.96 -24.12
C SER A 204 -30.83 13.35 -24.63
N GLY A 205 -30.29 13.70 -25.80
CA GLY A 205 -30.35 15.08 -26.31
C GLY A 205 -29.59 16.03 -25.38
N GLN A 206 -30.30 16.99 -24.80
CA GLN A 206 -29.77 17.93 -23.80
C GLN A 206 -29.93 17.41 -22.36
N LYS A 207 -30.78 16.42 -22.10
CA LYS A 207 -31.03 15.91 -20.75
C LYS A 207 -29.92 14.97 -20.31
N ILE A 208 -29.48 15.13 -19.06
CA ILE A 208 -28.50 14.24 -18.42
C ILE A 208 -29.16 13.64 -17.19
N ARG A 209 -29.20 12.30 -17.15
CA ARG A 209 -29.58 11.54 -15.96
C ARG A 209 -28.33 10.99 -15.30
N ILE A 210 -28.22 11.20 -14.00
CA ILE A 210 -27.17 10.61 -13.16
C ILE A 210 -27.86 9.73 -12.13
N THR A 211 -27.53 8.43 -12.14
CA THR A 211 -28.01 7.47 -11.16
C THR A 211 -26.87 7.16 -10.20
N VAL A 212 -27.17 7.12 -8.90
CA VAL A 212 -26.21 6.85 -7.84
C VAL A 212 -26.73 5.71 -6.98
N GLU A 213 -25.85 4.79 -6.61
CA GLU A 213 -26.17 3.67 -5.75
C GLU A 213 -25.06 3.42 -4.73
N LEU A 214 -25.42 3.37 -3.44
CA LEU A 214 -24.55 2.99 -2.35
C LEU A 214 -24.91 1.58 -1.90
N VAL A 215 -23.97 0.64 -1.99
CA VAL A 215 -24.16 -0.77 -1.63
C VAL A 215 -23.31 -1.11 -0.41
N ASP A 216 -23.89 -1.83 0.55
CA ASP A 216 -23.16 -2.51 1.61
C ASP A 216 -22.51 -3.77 1.02
N ALA A 217 -21.18 -3.78 0.95
CA ALA A 217 -20.45 -4.83 0.26
C ALA A 217 -20.37 -6.16 1.02
N ILE A 218 -20.82 -6.20 2.28
CA ILE A 218 -20.89 -7.44 3.08
C ILE A 218 -22.23 -8.13 2.81
N THR A 219 -23.31 -7.36 2.77
CA THR A 219 -24.68 -7.89 2.63
C THR A 219 -25.21 -7.84 1.20
N ASP A 220 -24.50 -7.17 0.29
CA ASP A 220 -24.91 -6.88 -1.09
C ASP A 220 -26.27 -6.18 -1.17
N LYS A 221 -26.58 -5.36 -0.15
CA LYS A 221 -27.84 -4.61 -0.05
C LYS A 221 -27.60 -3.15 -0.40
N THR A 222 -28.50 -2.60 -1.22
CA THR A 222 -28.57 -1.18 -1.51
C THR A 222 -28.97 -0.41 -0.24
N VAL A 223 -28.14 0.53 0.17
CA VAL A 223 -28.33 1.44 1.32
C VAL A 223 -29.00 2.73 0.87
N LEU A 224 -28.59 3.24 -0.29
CA LEU A 224 -29.10 4.46 -0.91
C LEU A 224 -29.15 4.26 -2.43
N SER A 225 -30.24 4.68 -3.06
CA SER A 225 -30.34 4.79 -4.51
C SER A 225 -31.08 6.09 -4.83
N ASP A 226 -30.54 6.86 -5.78
CA ASP A 226 -31.09 8.15 -6.15
C ASP A 226 -30.83 8.48 -7.62
N ASP A 227 -31.74 9.25 -8.21
CA ASP A 227 -31.71 9.66 -9.60
C ASP A 227 -31.78 11.18 -9.70
N TYR A 228 -30.89 11.75 -10.52
CA TYR A 228 -30.85 13.18 -10.76
C TYR A 228 -31.00 13.47 -12.25
N ASP A 229 -32.00 14.28 -12.59
CA ASP A 229 -32.31 14.69 -13.96
C ASP A 229 -32.00 16.19 -14.14
N TYR A 230 -31.10 16.50 -15.08
CA TYR A 230 -30.68 17.88 -15.39
C TYR A 230 -30.84 18.22 -16.86
N LEU A 231 -30.93 19.53 -17.12
CA LEU A 231 -31.01 20.10 -18.47
C LEU A 231 -29.64 20.61 -18.96
N GLU A 232 -28.71 20.94 -18.06
CA GLU A 232 -27.41 21.49 -18.41
C GLU A 232 -26.25 20.79 -17.69
N LEU A 233 -25.07 20.80 -18.33
CA LEU A 233 -23.84 20.23 -17.77
C LEU A 233 -23.32 20.98 -16.53
N LYS A 234 -23.67 22.24 -16.33
CA LYS A 234 -23.22 23.04 -15.18
C LYS A 234 -23.86 22.58 -13.87
N ASP A 235 -25.03 21.96 -13.94
CA ASP A 235 -25.78 21.49 -12.78
C ASP A 235 -25.10 20.28 -12.10
N ILE A 236 -24.08 19.70 -12.74
CA ILE A 236 -23.24 18.62 -12.21
C ILE A 236 -22.56 18.98 -10.88
N PHE A 237 -22.28 20.27 -10.63
CA PHE A 237 -21.68 20.74 -9.38
C PHE A 237 -22.64 20.67 -8.18
N HIS A 238 -23.96 20.66 -8.43
CA HIS A 238 -24.94 20.41 -7.37
C HIS A 238 -24.98 18.92 -7.00
N VAL A 239 -24.87 18.04 -7.99
CA VAL A 239 -24.88 16.58 -7.80
C VAL A 239 -23.78 16.13 -6.85
N GLN A 240 -22.55 16.57 -7.04
CA GLN A 240 -21.42 16.15 -6.21
C GLN A 240 -21.65 16.47 -4.72
N SER A 241 -22.15 17.67 -4.42
CA SER A 241 -22.39 18.14 -3.04
C SER A 241 -23.58 17.41 -2.41
N ASP A 242 -24.67 17.28 -3.17
CA ASP A 242 -25.89 16.60 -2.72
C ASP A 242 -25.66 15.11 -2.49
N VAL A 243 -24.97 14.44 -3.43
CA VAL A 243 -24.60 13.03 -3.30
C VAL A 243 -23.70 12.82 -2.10
N SER A 244 -22.68 13.66 -1.91
CA SER A 244 -21.77 13.54 -0.77
C SER A 244 -22.50 13.74 0.57
N ALA A 245 -23.41 14.72 0.65
CA ALA A 245 -24.23 14.96 1.83
C ALA A 245 -25.19 13.80 2.14
N LYS A 246 -25.87 13.25 1.12
CA LYS A 246 -26.78 12.10 1.27
C LYS A 246 -26.03 10.83 1.65
N VAL A 247 -24.86 10.58 1.06
CA VAL A 247 -23.99 9.45 1.44
C VAL A 247 -23.54 9.59 2.89
N ALA A 248 -23.07 10.77 3.31
CA ALA A 248 -22.70 11.02 4.70
C ALA A 248 -23.87 10.78 5.66
N GLN A 249 -25.08 11.22 5.29
CA GLN A 249 -26.29 11.00 6.08
C GLN A 249 -26.70 9.53 6.14
N ALA A 250 -26.67 8.81 5.01
CA ALA A 250 -27.01 7.39 4.91
C ALA A 250 -26.06 6.54 5.76
N LEU A 251 -24.78 6.92 5.79
CA LEU A 251 -23.76 6.32 6.64
C LEU A 251 -23.79 6.85 8.08
N LYS A 252 -24.74 7.73 8.44
CA LYS A 252 -24.86 8.33 9.77
C LYS A 252 -23.55 8.98 10.28
N ALA A 253 -22.76 9.53 9.37
CA ALA A 253 -21.52 10.22 9.70
C ALA A 253 -21.82 11.46 10.55
N LYS A 254 -21.06 11.64 11.63
CA LYS A 254 -21.19 12.83 12.48
C LYS A 254 -20.39 13.97 11.87
N LEU A 255 -21.09 14.90 11.22
CA LEU A 255 -20.48 16.07 10.58
C LEU A 255 -20.35 17.25 11.56
N THR A 256 -19.14 17.75 11.69
CA THR A 256 -18.82 19.05 12.30
C THR A 256 -19.37 20.21 11.46
N PRO A 257 -19.55 21.42 12.04
CA PRO A 257 -19.93 22.61 11.28
C PRO A 257 -18.98 22.91 10.11
N GLU A 258 -17.67 22.74 10.32
CA GLU A 258 -16.63 22.99 9.32
C GLU A 258 -16.73 22.00 8.15
N GLU A 259 -16.95 20.71 8.44
CA GLU A 259 -17.16 19.68 7.40
C GLU A 259 -18.40 19.99 6.57
N LYS A 260 -19.50 20.45 7.18
CA LYS A 260 -20.72 20.84 6.44
C LYS A 260 -20.46 21.98 5.46
N VAL A 261 -19.71 23.01 5.88
CA VAL A 261 -19.33 24.12 5.00
C VAL A 261 -18.43 23.62 3.88
N SER A 262 -17.47 22.74 4.18
CA SER A 262 -16.59 22.22 3.14
C SER A 262 -17.28 21.30 2.14
N LEU A 263 -18.33 20.57 2.53
CA LEU A 263 -19.11 19.72 1.61
C LEU A 263 -19.93 20.56 0.62
N ALA A 264 -20.33 21.77 1.00
CA ALA A 264 -21.07 22.68 0.13
C ALA A 264 -20.17 23.52 -0.80
N LYS A 265 -18.85 23.41 -0.68
CA LYS A 265 -17.90 24.26 -1.40
C LYS A 265 -17.68 23.76 -2.83
N ASN A 266 -18.00 24.62 -3.80
CA ASN A 266 -17.56 24.48 -5.18
C ASN A 266 -16.28 25.30 -5.40
N TYR A 267 -15.31 24.71 -6.11
CA TYR A 267 -14.01 25.36 -6.38
C TYR A 267 -13.97 26.20 -7.66
N THR A 268 -14.95 26.01 -8.55
CA THR A 268 -15.18 26.82 -9.75
C THR A 268 -16.63 26.66 -10.17
N ASP A 269 -17.22 27.73 -10.73
CA ASP A 269 -18.53 27.68 -11.41
C ASP A 269 -18.35 27.57 -12.95
N ASN A 270 -17.10 27.59 -13.44
CA ASN A 270 -16.81 27.54 -14.86
C ASN A 270 -16.54 26.10 -15.34
N ILE A 271 -17.52 25.55 -16.05
CA ILE A 271 -17.45 24.17 -16.57
C ILE A 271 -16.26 23.93 -17.52
N GLN A 272 -15.79 24.95 -18.25
CA GLN A 272 -14.66 24.80 -19.15
C GLN A 272 -13.34 24.74 -18.38
N ALA A 273 -13.16 25.62 -17.39
CA ALA A 273 -12.00 25.54 -16.49
C ALA A 273 -11.95 24.18 -15.78
N TYR A 274 -13.10 23.72 -15.29
CA TYR A 274 -13.24 22.40 -14.66
C TYR A 274 -12.85 21.25 -15.61
N LYS A 275 -13.35 21.25 -16.85
CA LYS A 275 -12.96 20.25 -17.88
C LYS A 275 -11.47 20.18 -18.11
N TYR A 276 -10.81 21.34 -18.23
CA TYR A 276 -9.37 21.39 -18.44
C TYR A 276 -8.61 20.90 -17.21
N TYR A 277 -9.04 21.28 -16.01
CA TYR A 277 -8.47 20.76 -14.78
C TYR A 277 -8.55 19.23 -14.68
N LEU A 278 -9.71 18.63 -14.97
CA LEU A 278 -9.88 17.17 -14.96
C LEU A 278 -8.97 16.46 -15.97
N LYS A 279 -8.81 17.04 -17.18
CA LYS A 279 -7.84 16.55 -18.16
C LYS A 279 -6.42 16.63 -17.61
N GLY A 280 -6.06 17.75 -16.98
CA GLY A 280 -4.77 17.94 -16.32
C GLY A 280 -4.49 16.86 -15.28
N ARG A 281 -5.43 16.61 -14.36
CA ARG A 281 -5.31 15.55 -13.34
C ARG A 281 -5.16 14.16 -13.96
N ASN A 282 -5.96 13.83 -14.99
CA ASN A 282 -5.87 12.53 -15.67
C ASN A 282 -4.48 12.30 -16.28
N PHE A 283 -3.91 13.31 -16.93
CA PHE A 283 -2.54 13.22 -17.44
C PHE A 283 -1.51 13.09 -16.31
N TRP A 284 -1.62 13.91 -15.28
CA TRP A 284 -0.71 13.85 -14.13
C TRP A 284 -0.69 12.47 -13.46
N ASP A 285 -1.84 11.80 -13.35
CA ASP A 285 -1.97 10.47 -12.76
C ASP A 285 -1.22 9.36 -13.53
N LYS A 286 -0.92 9.56 -14.82
CA LYS A 286 -0.22 8.56 -15.66
C LYS A 286 1.29 8.51 -15.38
N ARG A 287 1.86 9.55 -14.76
CA ARG A 287 3.26 9.62 -14.31
C ARG A 287 4.32 9.35 -15.40
N THR A 288 4.09 9.78 -16.64
CA THR A 288 5.12 9.80 -17.70
C THR A 288 5.52 11.23 -18.06
N SER A 289 6.75 11.45 -18.54
CA SER A 289 7.26 12.78 -18.89
C SER A 289 6.34 13.53 -19.88
N LEU A 290 5.94 12.85 -20.97
CA LEU A 290 5.00 13.40 -21.96
C LEU A 290 3.63 13.75 -21.36
N ASP A 291 3.17 12.95 -20.39
CA ASP A 291 1.91 13.22 -19.70
C ASP A 291 2.04 14.43 -18.75
N PHE A 292 3.21 14.72 -18.16
CA PHE A 292 3.38 15.92 -17.33
C PHE A 292 3.30 17.23 -18.14
N ASP A 293 3.84 17.27 -19.36
CA ASP A 293 3.68 18.43 -20.26
C ASP A 293 2.22 18.66 -20.63
N SER A 294 1.50 17.56 -20.89
CA SER A 294 0.07 17.60 -21.17
C SER A 294 -0.71 18.06 -19.94
N ALA A 295 -0.35 17.61 -18.73
CA ALA A 295 -0.98 18.03 -17.49
C ALA A 295 -0.82 19.54 -17.27
N GLU A 296 0.42 20.05 -17.38
CA GLU A 296 0.72 21.47 -17.25
C GLU A 296 -0.08 22.33 -18.25
N THR A 297 -0.10 21.92 -19.51
CA THR A 297 -0.83 22.64 -20.57
C THR A 297 -2.32 22.76 -20.22
N ASN A 298 -2.92 21.70 -19.69
CA ASN A 298 -4.33 21.70 -19.33
C ASN A 298 -4.59 22.53 -18.05
N PHE A 299 -3.72 22.50 -17.04
CA PHE A 299 -3.88 23.35 -15.87
C PHE A 299 -3.73 24.84 -16.19
N LYS A 300 -2.78 25.21 -17.06
CA LYS A 300 -2.64 26.59 -17.56
C LYS A 300 -3.93 27.07 -18.24
N LYS A 301 -4.50 26.26 -19.14
CA LYS A 301 -5.80 26.58 -19.77
C LYS A 301 -6.94 26.75 -18.76
N ALA A 302 -6.96 25.95 -17.70
CA ALA A 302 -7.96 26.10 -16.66
C ALA A 302 -7.83 27.45 -15.94
N ILE A 303 -6.59 27.89 -15.66
CA ILE A 303 -6.28 29.19 -15.04
C ILE A 303 -6.61 30.35 -15.99
N ASP A 304 -6.30 30.23 -17.28
CA ASP A 304 -6.61 31.27 -18.27
C ASP A 304 -8.12 31.53 -18.36
N ILE A 305 -8.93 30.49 -18.16
CA ILE A 305 -10.40 30.57 -18.19
C ILE A 305 -10.97 31.04 -16.86
N ASP A 306 -10.42 30.53 -15.75
CA ASP A 306 -10.81 30.91 -14.39
C ASP A 306 -9.55 31.20 -13.53
N PRO A 307 -9.13 32.48 -13.46
CA PRO A 307 -7.95 32.88 -12.70
C PRO A 307 -8.08 32.69 -11.19
N GLN A 308 -9.28 32.43 -10.67
CA GLN A 308 -9.56 32.15 -9.26
C GLN A 308 -9.64 30.64 -8.97
N TYR A 309 -9.30 29.79 -9.94
CA TYR A 309 -9.40 28.35 -9.75
C TYR A 309 -8.18 27.77 -9.00
N ALA A 310 -8.20 27.84 -7.68
CA ALA A 310 -7.08 27.47 -6.79
C ALA A 310 -6.51 26.05 -7.04
N LEU A 311 -7.38 25.07 -7.32
CA LEU A 311 -6.98 23.68 -7.61
C LEU A 311 -6.09 23.56 -8.85
N ALA A 312 -6.30 24.39 -9.87
CA ALA A 312 -5.48 24.36 -11.08
C ALA A 312 -4.05 24.86 -10.81
N TYR A 313 -3.88 25.87 -9.95
CA TYR A 313 -2.56 26.31 -9.47
C TYR A 313 -1.88 25.22 -8.65
N SER A 314 -2.60 24.52 -7.77
CA SER A 314 -2.05 23.38 -7.04
C SER A 314 -1.62 22.25 -7.98
N GLY A 315 -2.39 21.96 -9.02
CA GLY A 315 -2.01 20.99 -10.05
C GLY A 315 -0.73 21.36 -10.80
N LEU A 316 -0.51 22.65 -11.07
CA LEU A 316 0.77 23.13 -11.61
C LEU A 316 1.91 22.92 -10.62
N ALA A 317 1.72 23.29 -9.36
CA ALA A 317 2.74 23.08 -8.33
C ALA A 317 3.15 21.59 -8.23
N ASP A 318 2.18 20.68 -8.33
CA ASP A 318 2.46 19.24 -8.36
C ASP A 318 3.31 18.83 -9.57
N CYS A 319 3.06 19.37 -10.77
CA CYS A 319 3.88 19.09 -11.95
C CYS A 319 5.35 19.48 -11.74
N TYR A 320 5.59 20.67 -11.19
CA TYR A 320 6.94 21.18 -10.93
C TYR A 320 7.63 20.48 -9.75
N THR A 321 6.88 19.96 -8.78
CA THR A 321 7.45 19.21 -7.64
C THR A 321 8.02 17.85 -8.07
N PHE A 322 7.33 17.14 -8.98
CA PHE A 322 7.76 15.82 -9.46
C PHE A 322 8.68 15.89 -10.70
N ASN A 323 8.79 17.06 -11.33
CA ASN A 323 9.81 17.50 -12.28
C ASN A 323 10.38 16.40 -13.21
N GLN A 324 9.58 15.91 -14.15
CA GLN A 324 10.03 14.98 -15.19
C GLN A 324 10.61 15.68 -16.44
N LYS A 325 10.82 17.01 -16.36
CA LYS A 325 11.31 17.82 -17.48
C LYS A 325 12.83 17.98 -17.52
N GLY A 326 13.54 17.34 -16.59
CA GLY A 326 15.00 17.45 -16.48
C GLY A 326 15.48 18.78 -15.91
N LEU A 327 14.60 19.60 -15.33
CA LEU A 327 15.04 20.77 -14.54
C LEU A 327 15.79 20.28 -13.30
N THR A 328 16.66 21.11 -12.75
CA THR A 328 17.23 20.87 -11.42
C THR A 328 16.18 21.16 -10.33
N GLN A 329 16.40 20.67 -9.11
CA GLN A 329 15.54 21.00 -7.97
C GLN A 329 15.53 22.51 -7.69
N ILE A 330 16.69 23.17 -7.87
CA ILE A 330 16.86 24.62 -7.68
C ILE A 330 16.00 25.43 -8.67
N GLU A 331 15.78 24.91 -9.88
CA GLU A 331 14.92 25.58 -10.88
C GLU A 331 13.44 25.27 -10.65
N ALA A 332 13.10 24.00 -10.39
CA ALA A 332 11.71 23.55 -10.38
C ALA A 332 10.95 23.90 -9.09
N ILE A 333 11.60 23.79 -7.92
CA ILE A 333 10.91 24.00 -6.63
C ILE A 333 10.48 25.46 -6.40
N PRO A 334 11.26 26.49 -6.75
CA PRO A 334 10.77 27.87 -6.68
C PRO A 334 9.51 28.10 -7.51
N ILE A 335 9.43 27.54 -8.72
CA ILE A 335 8.22 27.62 -9.56
C ILE A 335 7.04 26.91 -8.89
N ALA A 336 7.26 25.72 -8.33
CA ALA A 336 6.24 25.00 -7.57
C ALA A 336 5.74 25.81 -6.36
N ARG A 337 6.66 26.49 -5.66
CA ARG A 337 6.36 27.36 -4.52
C ARG A 337 5.49 28.54 -4.93
N ASP A 338 5.80 29.22 -6.02
CA ASP A 338 5.03 30.38 -6.50
C ASP A 338 3.58 29.98 -6.83
N TYR A 339 3.38 28.87 -7.53
CA TYR A 339 2.04 28.36 -7.81
C TYR A 339 1.31 27.91 -6.54
N THR A 340 2.02 27.31 -5.58
CA THR A 340 1.44 26.92 -4.28
C THR A 340 1.00 28.15 -3.50
N LEU A 341 1.83 29.19 -3.43
CA LEU A 341 1.48 30.46 -2.78
C LEU A 341 0.30 31.13 -3.47
N LYS A 342 0.23 31.06 -4.81
CA LYS A 342 -0.92 31.59 -5.56
C LYS A 342 -2.20 30.83 -5.21
N ALA A 343 -2.17 29.50 -5.16
CA ALA A 343 -3.30 28.68 -4.74
C ALA A 343 -3.77 29.04 -3.31
N LEU A 344 -2.83 29.16 -2.37
CA LEU A 344 -3.11 29.52 -0.98
C LEU A 344 -3.61 30.96 -0.79
N SER A 345 -3.24 31.88 -1.70
CA SER A 345 -3.79 33.25 -1.69
C SER A 345 -5.27 33.30 -2.07
N ILE A 346 -5.74 32.32 -2.85
CA ILE A 346 -7.13 32.18 -3.25
C ILE A 346 -7.90 31.36 -2.20
N ASP A 347 -7.30 30.25 -1.75
CA ASP A 347 -7.87 29.36 -0.74
C ASP A 347 -6.79 28.91 0.26
N SER A 348 -6.70 29.61 1.38
CA SER A 348 -5.69 29.36 2.43
C SER A 348 -5.81 28.00 3.14
N ASN A 349 -6.94 27.30 2.94
CA ASN A 349 -7.20 25.98 3.48
C ASN A 349 -7.36 24.93 2.38
N LEU A 350 -6.79 25.17 1.18
CA LEU A 350 -6.73 24.15 0.14
C LEU A 350 -5.74 23.05 0.51
N CYS A 351 -6.25 21.86 0.85
CA CYS A 351 -5.44 20.74 1.35
C CYS A 351 -4.27 20.39 0.42
N GLU A 352 -4.51 20.35 -0.89
CA GLU A 352 -3.51 20.02 -1.91
C GLU A 352 -2.35 21.01 -1.86
N ALA A 353 -2.64 22.32 -1.83
CA ALA A 353 -1.62 23.36 -1.77
C ALA A 353 -0.90 23.40 -0.41
N VAL A 354 -1.63 23.20 0.70
CA VAL A 354 -1.01 23.09 2.04
C VAL A 354 -0.05 21.88 2.07
N THR A 355 -0.45 20.75 1.50
CA THR A 355 0.41 19.55 1.42
C THR A 355 1.66 19.79 0.60
N THR A 356 1.54 20.43 -0.56
CA THR A 356 2.69 20.76 -1.42
C THR A 356 3.61 21.78 -0.74
N MET A 357 3.06 22.76 0.00
CA MET A 357 3.86 23.67 0.82
C MET A 357 4.64 22.91 1.92
N GLY A 358 3.99 21.98 2.62
CA GLY A 358 4.64 21.14 3.63
C GLY A 358 5.75 20.25 3.04
N PHE A 359 5.57 19.75 1.82
CA PHE A 359 6.61 19.06 1.06
C PHE A 359 7.80 19.99 0.78
N ILE A 360 7.58 21.19 0.23
CA ILE A 360 8.64 22.14 -0.11
C ILE A 360 9.46 22.51 1.13
N GLN A 361 8.77 22.84 2.22
CA GLN A 361 9.41 23.21 3.48
C GLN A 361 10.29 22.08 4.04
N SER A 362 9.84 20.83 3.96
CA SER A 362 10.59 19.70 4.51
C SER A 362 11.65 19.14 3.57
N HIS A 363 11.34 18.96 2.28
CA HIS A 363 12.18 18.23 1.34
C HIS A 363 13.14 19.12 0.54
N TYR A 364 12.92 20.44 0.52
CA TYR A 364 13.78 21.40 -0.18
C TYR A 364 14.38 22.45 0.75
N ASP A 365 13.58 23.08 1.60
CA ASP A 365 14.06 24.07 2.58
C ASP A 365 14.73 23.40 3.80
N PHE A 366 14.55 22.08 3.94
CA PHE A 366 15.00 21.28 5.08
C PHE A 366 14.52 21.82 6.44
N ASP A 367 13.40 22.55 6.46
CA ASP A 367 12.71 22.96 7.68
C ASP A 367 11.75 21.85 8.09
N TRP A 368 12.31 20.80 8.70
CA TRP A 368 11.56 19.60 9.11
C TRP A 368 10.42 19.92 10.07
N LYS A 369 10.62 20.89 10.97
CA LYS A 369 9.62 21.29 11.95
C LYS A 369 8.43 21.94 11.27
N LYS A 370 8.67 22.97 10.46
CA LYS A 370 7.60 23.70 9.76
C LYS A 370 6.89 22.81 8.73
N GLY A 371 7.66 21.96 8.03
CA GLY A 371 7.10 20.97 7.12
C GLY A 371 6.17 19.98 7.83
N LYS A 372 6.58 19.46 9.00
CA LYS A 372 5.72 18.61 9.85
C LYS A 372 4.43 19.33 10.24
N GLU A 373 4.52 20.52 10.84
CA GLU A 373 3.36 21.31 11.29
C GLU A 373 2.39 21.61 10.13
N THR A 374 2.93 21.93 8.96
CA THR A 374 2.13 22.21 7.76
C THR A 374 1.44 20.96 7.22
N LEU A 375 2.09 19.79 7.25
CA LEU A 375 1.50 18.52 6.84
C LEU A 375 0.43 18.04 7.84
N GLU A 376 0.64 18.24 9.14
CA GLU A 376 -0.39 18.02 10.17
C GLU A 376 -1.61 18.91 9.92
N LYS A 377 -1.41 20.19 9.57
CA LYS A 377 -2.52 21.07 9.15
C LYS A 377 -3.27 20.50 7.92
N ALA A 378 -2.56 19.98 6.93
CA ALA A 378 -3.21 19.37 5.76
C ALA A 378 -4.10 18.19 6.13
N ILE A 379 -3.64 17.32 7.05
CA ILE A 379 -4.42 16.18 7.56
C ILE A 379 -5.65 16.65 8.35
N LEU A 380 -5.54 17.74 9.11
CA LEU A 380 -6.70 18.33 9.78
C LEU A 380 -7.76 18.85 8.79
N ILE A 381 -7.33 19.39 7.64
CA ILE A 381 -8.24 19.86 6.58
C ILE A 381 -8.89 18.68 5.85
N ASN A 382 -8.11 17.65 5.54
CA ASN A 382 -8.57 16.45 4.85
C ASN A 382 -7.91 15.19 5.45
N PRO A 383 -8.60 14.52 6.40
CA PRO A 383 -8.07 13.34 7.09
C PRO A 383 -7.83 12.10 6.20
N ASN A 384 -8.29 12.13 4.95
CA ASN A 384 -8.13 11.02 3.99
C ASN A 384 -7.21 11.42 2.82
N TYR A 385 -6.48 12.54 2.93
CA TYR A 385 -5.55 12.94 1.88
C TYR A 385 -4.24 12.14 1.95
N GLU A 386 -4.17 11.07 1.15
CA GLU A 386 -3.03 10.14 1.07
C GLU A 386 -1.67 10.84 1.05
N LEU A 387 -1.54 11.89 0.23
CA LEU A 387 -0.28 12.57 -0.02
C LEU A 387 0.26 13.24 1.25
N ALA A 388 -0.62 13.81 2.08
CA ALA A 388 -0.25 14.43 3.34
C ALA A 388 0.28 13.39 4.34
N HIS A 389 -0.46 12.28 4.52
CA HIS A 389 -0.01 11.16 5.36
C HIS A 389 1.33 10.58 4.88
N ARG A 390 1.50 10.41 3.57
CA ARG A 390 2.74 9.88 3.00
C ARG A 390 3.93 10.81 3.25
N TYR A 391 3.76 12.11 3.06
CA TYR A 391 4.83 13.08 3.30
C TYR A 391 5.13 13.24 4.78
N LEU A 392 4.10 13.27 5.65
CA LEU A 392 4.29 13.31 7.09
C LEU A 392 5.05 12.08 7.58
N GLY A 393 4.66 10.90 7.10
CA GLY A 393 5.34 9.64 7.40
C GLY A 393 6.81 9.65 7.03
N ASN A 394 7.17 10.23 5.88
CA ASN A 394 8.56 10.40 5.48
C ASN A 394 9.31 11.40 6.39
N VAL A 395 8.73 12.56 6.68
CA VAL A 395 9.36 13.59 7.54
C VAL A 395 9.63 13.05 8.93
N LEU A 396 8.65 12.36 9.53
CA LEU A 396 8.81 11.70 10.83
C LEU A 396 9.94 10.67 10.79
N LEU A 397 9.96 9.83 9.76
CA LEU A 397 10.99 8.81 9.60
C LEU A 397 12.39 9.42 9.43
N PHE A 398 12.55 10.42 8.56
CA PHE A 398 13.85 11.06 8.28
C PHE A 398 14.40 11.80 9.50
N THR A 399 13.52 12.27 10.38
CA THR A 399 13.88 12.95 11.64
C THR A 399 13.97 12.01 12.85
N GLY A 400 13.90 10.69 12.64
CA GLY A 400 14.09 9.67 13.67
C GLY A 400 12.84 9.23 14.43
N HIS A 401 11.67 9.79 14.15
CA HIS A 401 10.38 9.38 14.73
C HIS A 401 9.83 8.16 13.98
N ILE A 402 10.53 7.02 14.10
CA ILE A 402 10.35 5.87 13.21
C ILE A 402 8.94 5.28 13.29
N GLU A 403 8.43 5.00 14.50
CA GLU A 403 7.13 4.32 14.65
C GLU A 403 5.97 5.23 14.22
N GLU A 404 5.99 6.51 14.61
CA GLU A 404 5.02 7.50 14.14
C GLU A 404 5.04 7.62 12.60
N GLY A 405 6.23 7.67 11.99
CA GLY A 405 6.38 7.73 10.55
C GLY A 405 5.81 6.50 9.83
N LEU A 406 5.99 5.31 10.40
CA LEU A 406 5.42 4.07 9.87
C LEU A 406 3.89 4.02 10.04
N ILE A 407 3.32 4.58 11.10
CA ILE A 407 1.87 4.69 11.30
C ILE A 407 1.27 5.53 10.17
N GLU A 408 1.81 6.73 9.94
CA GLU A 408 1.34 7.64 8.88
C GLU A 408 1.49 7.03 7.48
N THR A 409 2.63 6.37 7.22
CA THR A 409 2.84 5.69 5.93
C THR A 409 1.87 4.53 5.72
N LYS A 410 1.50 3.79 6.78
CA LYS A 410 0.47 2.73 6.71
C LYS A 410 -0.92 3.32 6.50
N LYS A 411 -1.23 4.47 7.10
CA LYS A 411 -2.49 5.18 6.83
C LYS A 411 -2.58 5.59 5.37
N ALA A 412 -1.52 6.15 4.79
CA ALA A 412 -1.45 6.44 3.35
C ALA A 412 -1.70 5.18 2.50
N LEU A 413 -1.11 4.03 2.86
CA LEU A 413 -1.36 2.77 2.16
C LEU A 413 -2.80 2.27 2.32
N ALA A 414 -3.42 2.45 3.47
CA ALA A 414 -4.82 2.08 3.67
C ALA A 414 -5.77 2.92 2.80
N LEU A 415 -5.44 4.20 2.61
CA LEU A 415 -6.18 5.11 1.73
C LEU A 415 -5.98 4.79 0.24
N ASP A 416 -4.79 4.33 -0.16
CA ASP A 416 -4.51 3.98 -1.57
C ASP A 416 -3.72 2.65 -1.72
N PRO A 417 -4.37 1.51 -1.48
CA PRO A 417 -3.69 0.21 -1.37
C PRO A 417 -3.07 -0.29 -2.67
N LEU A 418 -3.57 0.15 -3.83
CA LEU A 418 -3.08 -0.27 -5.15
C LEU A 418 -2.12 0.74 -5.78
N ALA A 419 -1.88 1.90 -5.17
CA ALA A 419 -0.88 2.83 -5.65
C ALA A 419 0.53 2.26 -5.47
N VAL A 420 1.22 2.07 -6.59
CA VAL A 420 2.59 1.53 -6.65
C VAL A 420 3.57 2.43 -5.88
N SER A 421 3.40 3.75 -5.97
CA SER A 421 4.24 4.74 -5.28
C SER A 421 4.18 4.59 -3.76
N VAL A 422 2.97 4.41 -3.20
CA VAL A 422 2.75 4.29 -1.75
C VAL A 422 3.28 2.95 -1.24
N ASN A 423 3.05 1.88 -1.99
CA ASN A 423 3.62 0.57 -1.69
C ASN A 423 5.16 0.61 -1.67
N MET A 424 5.79 1.29 -2.65
CA MET A 424 7.24 1.48 -2.66
C MET A 424 7.73 2.28 -1.45
N VAL A 425 7.03 3.37 -1.11
CA VAL A 425 7.39 4.25 0.01
C VAL A 425 7.34 3.50 1.34
N LEU A 426 6.30 2.69 1.59
CA LEU A 426 6.27 1.88 2.81
C LEU A 426 7.43 0.87 2.85
N GLY A 427 7.72 0.21 1.72
CA GLY A 427 8.87 -0.71 1.64
C GLY A 427 10.21 -0.02 1.91
N ARG A 428 10.41 1.18 1.35
CA ARG A 428 11.59 2.02 1.64
C ARG A 428 11.63 2.43 3.11
N ASN A 429 10.51 2.84 3.68
CA ASN A 429 10.46 3.30 5.06
C ASN A 429 10.75 2.16 6.05
N TYR A 430 10.30 0.94 5.77
CA TYR A 430 10.75 -0.26 6.50
C TYR A 430 12.26 -0.50 6.37
N TYR A 431 12.84 -0.36 5.17
CA TYR A 431 14.28 -0.50 4.96
C TYR A 431 15.08 0.52 5.77
N LEU A 432 14.69 1.79 5.73
CA LEU A 432 15.32 2.87 6.51
C LEU A 432 15.17 2.63 8.02
N ALA A 433 14.02 2.09 8.46
CA ALA A 433 13.77 1.66 9.83
C ALA A 433 14.50 0.37 10.23
N ARG A 434 15.35 -0.20 9.36
CA ARG A 434 16.08 -1.47 9.57
C ARG A 434 15.17 -2.71 9.72
N LYS A 435 13.89 -2.60 9.35
CA LYS A 435 12.89 -3.68 9.32
C LYS A 435 12.93 -4.42 7.98
N TYR A 436 14.02 -5.14 7.74
CA TYR A 436 14.35 -5.67 6.40
C TYR A 436 13.40 -6.75 5.89
N ASP A 437 12.82 -7.58 6.77
CA ASP A 437 11.88 -8.62 6.37
C ASP A 437 10.56 -8.03 5.89
N GLU A 438 10.04 -7.03 6.62
CA GLU A 438 8.86 -6.27 6.25
C GLU A 438 9.09 -5.46 4.97
N ALA A 439 10.28 -4.85 4.84
CA ALA A 439 10.69 -4.15 3.62
C ALA A 439 10.67 -5.08 2.40
N LEU A 440 11.29 -6.26 2.50
CA LEU A 440 11.30 -7.26 1.42
C LEU A 440 9.90 -7.72 1.05
N ALA A 441 9.04 -8.01 2.04
CA ALA A 441 7.65 -8.41 1.80
C ALA A 441 6.88 -7.31 1.06
N GLN A 442 7.05 -6.05 1.48
CA GLN A 442 6.33 -4.92 0.91
C GLN A 442 6.84 -4.52 -0.48
N ILE A 443 8.15 -4.56 -0.72
CA ILE A 443 8.75 -4.29 -2.04
C ILE A 443 8.38 -5.39 -3.05
N LYS A 444 8.28 -6.65 -2.62
CA LYS A 444 7.76 -7.73 -3.48
C LYS A 444 6.31 -7.48 -3.90
N LYS A 445 5.44 -6.96 -3.00
CA LYS A 445 4.08 -6.53 -3.37
C LYS A 445 4.11 -5.38 -4.40
N THR A 446 4.99 -4.40 -4.19
CA THR A 446 5.19 -3.28 -5.13
C THR A 446 5.52 -3.79 -6.53
N LEU A 447 6.48 -4.72 -6.64
CA LEU A 447 6.89 -5.31 -7.91
C LEU A 447 5.84 -6.26 -8.51
N ALA A 448 4.99 -6.87 -7.68
CA ALA A 448 3.83 -7.62 -8.17
C ALA A 448 2.76 -6.71 -8.79
N LEU A 449 2.56 -5.50 -8.24
CA LEU A 449 1.67 -4.48 -8.81
C LEU A 449 2.24 -3.91 -10.11
N ASN A 450 3.54 -3.61 -10.14
CA ASN A 450 4.22 -3.12 -11.34
C ASN A 450 5.68 -3.61 -11.41
N PRO A 451 5.96 -4.66 -12.20
CA PRO A 451 7.31 -5.17 -12.38
C PRO A 451 8.29 -4.19 -13.04
N LYS A 452 7.79 -3.12 -13.68
CA LYS A 452 8.61 -2.09 -14.33
C LYS A 452 8.91 -0.90 -13.42
N PHE A 453 8.53 -0.94 -12.14
CA PHE A 453 8.79 0.16 -11.22
C PHE A 453 10.25 0.13 -10.74
N ILE A 454 11.14 0.71 -11.54
CA ILE A 454 12.60 0.58 -11.43
C ILE A 454 13.13 0.89 -10.01
N SER A 455 12.62 1.94 -9.37
CA SER A 455 13.08 2.38 -8.04
C SER A 455 12.86 1.34 -6.93
N ALA A 456 11.91 0.41 -7.09
CA ALA A 456 11.69 -0.67 -6.13
C ALA A 456 12.86 -1.67 -6.12
N TYR A 457 13.57 -1.85 -7.23
CA TYR A 457 14.72 -2.76 -7.30
C TYR A 457 15.94 -2.26 -6.51
N ALA A 458 16.13 -0.94 -6.38
CA ALA A 458 17.17 -0.37 -5.53
C ALA A 458 16.94 -0.74 -4.05
N VAL A 459 15.70 -0.59 -3.56
CA VAL A 459 15.35 -0.96 -2.19
C VAL A 459 15.44 -2.48 -1.99
N LEU A 460 14.96 -3.26 -2.97
CA LEU A 460 15.05 -4.73 -2.94
C LEU A 460 16.52 -5.20 -2.80
N GLY A 461 17.40 -4.69 -3.65
CA GLY A 461 18.81 -5.04 -3.63
C GLY A 461 19.49 -4.61 -2.34
N SER A 462 19.16 -3.41 -1.84
CA SER A 462 19.71 -2.90 -0.58
C SER A 462 19.26 -3.76 0.61
N CYS A 463 18.01 -4.21 0.65
CA CYS A 463 17.54 -5.13 1.68
C CYS A 463 18.31 -6.47 1.65
N TYR A 464 18.52 -7.05 0.46
CA TYR A 464 19.31 -8.27 0.33
C TYR A 464 20.78 -8.06 0.74
N LEU A 465 21.36 -6.91 0.39
CA LEU A 465 22.73 -6.57 0.76
C LEU A 465 22.89 -6.46 2.29
N GLN A 466 21.95 -5.78 2.98
CA GLN A 466 21.95 -5.69 4.44
C GLN A 466 21.74 -7.05 5.14
N ARG A 467 21.20 -8.04 4.42
CA ARG A 467 21.10 -9.44 4.86
C ARG A 467 22.27 -10.32 4.43
N ASN A 468 23.35 -9.74 3.90
CA ASN A 468 24.51 -10.45 3.35
C ASN A 468 24.17 -11.43 2.20
N GLN A 469 23.08 -11.19 1.48
CA GLN A 469 22.63 -12.00 0.34
C GLN A 469 23.08 -11.36 -0.99
N LEU A 470 24.40 -11.36 -1.22
CA LEU A 470 25.02 -10.61 -2.33
C LEU A 470 24.43 -10.98 -3.71
N ASP A 471 24.26 -12.27 -4.03
CA ASP A 471 23.83 -12.67 -5.37
C ASP A 471 22.40 -12.18 -5.68
N LEU A 472 21.52 -12.19 -4.69
CA LEU A 472 20.17 -11.64 -4.80
C LEU A 472 20.19 -10.11 -4.90
N ALA A 473 21.09 -9.45 -4.15
CA ALA A 473 21.28 -8.01 -4.23
C ALA A 473 21.72 -7.57 -5.63
N LEU A 474 22.75 -8.22 -6.19
CA LEU A 474 23.26 -7.94 -7.53
C LEU A 474 22.18 -8.17 -8.59
N THR A 475 21.43 -9.28 -8.48
CA THR A 475 20.32 -9.58 -9.39
C THR A 475 19.28 -8.47 -9.38
N ALA A 476 18.94 -7.94 -8.21
CA ALA A 476 18.00 -6.83 -8.09
C ALA A 476 18.58 -5.53 -8.69
N PHE A 477 19.80 -5.14 -8.34
CA PHE A 477 20.41 -3.91 -8.85
C PHE A 477 20.60 -3.91 -10.37
N LEU A 478 20.93 -5.07 -10.97
CA LEU A 478 21.12 -5.23 -12.42
C LEU A 478 19.80 -5.28 -13.22
N LYS A 479 18.64 -5.36 -12.56
CA LYS A 479 17.32 -5.27 -13.23
C LYS A 479 16.95 -3.85 -13.65
N GLN A 480 17.71 -2.84 -13.24
CA GLN A 480 17.51 -1.46 -13.67
C GLN A 480 18.05 -1.30 -15.11
N PRO A 481 17.21 -0.99 -16.12
CA PRO A 481 17.65 -0.89 -17.50
C PRO A 481 18.67 0.24 -17.67
N MET A 482 19.66 0.04 -18.55
CA MET A 482 20.57 1.10 -18.98
C MET A 482 19.80 2.03 -19.95
N GLY A 483 19.60 3.31 -19.60
CA GLY A 483 18.90 4.28 -20.45
C GLY A 483 18.49 5.60 -19.75
N GLU A 484 18.28 6.62 -20.59
CA GLU A 484 18.28 8.11 -20.47
C GLU A 484 18.11 8.88 -19.14
N TYR A 485 17.67 8.28 -18.03
CA TYR A 485 17.54 9.01 -16.75
C TYR A 485 17.98 8.12 -15.59
N ASP A 486 19.01 8.56 -14.86
CA ASP A 486 19.56 8.16 -13.54
C ASP A 486 19.66 6.64 -13.22
N ALA A 487 18.61 5.85 -13.44
CA ALA A 487 18.46 4.44 -13.12
C ALA A 487 19.65 3.53 -13.51
N GLY A 488 20.23 3.69 -14.70
CA GLY A 488 21.37 2.87 -15.12
C GLY A 488 22.64 3.15 -14.28
N THR A 489 22.92 4.43 -14.03
CA THR A 489 24.04 4.90 -13.21
C THR A 489 23.81 4.59 -11.73
N VAL A 490 22.59 4.79 -11.24
CA VAL A 490 22.18 4.49 -9.86
C VAL A 490 22.31 3.01 -9.55
N GLY A 491 21.77 2.13 -10.39
CA GLY A 491 21.89 0.68 -10.24
C GLY A 491 23.36 0.25 -10.15
N ARG A 492 24.23 0.83 -10.99
CA ARG A 492 25.68 0.55 -10.95
C ARG A 492 26.35 1.03 -9.67
N CYS A 493 25.99 2.21 -9.14
CA CYS A 493 26.52 2.68 -7.87
C CYS A 493 26.23 1.70 -6.73
N PHE A 494 25.02 1.13 -6.71
CA PHE A 494 24.66 0.08 -5.76
C PHE A 494 25.40 -1.24 -6.01
N VAL A 495 25.63 -1.64 -7.26
CA VAL A 495 26.45 -2.82 -7.59
C VAL A 495 27.89 -2.65 -7.10
N VAL A 496 28.50 -1.49 -7.32
CA VAL A 496 29.85 -1.16 -6.84
C VAL A 496 29.90 -1.28 -5.31
N ASN A 497 28.95 -0.65 -4.62
CA ASN A 497 28.84 -0.74 -3.17
C ASN A 497 28.71 -2.20 -2.70
N ALA A 498 27.83 -2.99 -3.33
CA ALA A 498 27.59 -4.38 -2.97
C ALA A 498 28.85 -5.26 -3.11
N PHE A 499 29.58 -5.13 -4.23
CA PHE A 499 30.85 -5.86 -4.41
C PHE A 499 31.91 -5.42 -3.41
N ALA A 500 32.04 -4.12 -3.16
CA ALA A 500 33.04 -3.57 -2.28
C ALA A 500 32.83 -4.02 -0.82
N ARG A 501 31.59 -3.93 -0.31
CA ARG A 501 31.21 -4.42 1.03
C ARG A 501 31.37 -5.93 1.20
N SER A 502 31.35 -6.68 0.10
CA SER A 502 31.57 -8.13 0.09
C SER A 502 33.02 -8.53 -0.16
N ASN A 503 33.98 -7.62 0.04
CA ASN A 503 35.42 -7.82 -0.20
C ASN A 503 35.81 -8.23 -1.63
N LYS A 504 34.95 -7.98 -2.63
CA LYS A 504 35.21 -8.25 -4.06
C LYS A 504 35.74 -7.00 -4.77
N ARG A 505 36.86 -6.43 -4.28
CA ARG A 505 37.38 -5.12 -4.70
C ARG A 505 37.68 -5.01 -6.21
N ILE A 506 38.19 -6.07 -6.84
CA ILE A 506 38.47 -6.08 -8.29
C ILE A 506 37.17 -5.87 -9.08
N ARG A 507 36.12 -6.64 -8.77
CA ARG A 507 34.81 -6.50 -9.43
C ARG A 507 34.15 -5.16 -9.14
N ALA A 508 34.31 -4.63 -7.93
CA ALA A 508 33.81 -3.29 -7.59
C ALA A 508 34.45 -2.22 -8.48
N LYS A 509 35.77 -2.31 -8.73
CA LYS A 509 36.50 -1.41 -9.62
C LYS A 509 36.08 -1.59 -11.09
N GLU A 510 35.87 -2.82 -11.54
CA GLU A 510 35.36 -3.10 -12.89
C GLU A 510 33.98 -2.47 -13.13
N GLU A 511 33.07 -2.54 -12.15
CA GLU A 511 31.74 -1.93 -12.26
C GLU A 511 31.79 -0.40 -12.12
N TRP A 512 32.71 0.13 -11.31
CA TRP A 512 32.97 1.57 -11.22
C TRP A 512 33.37 2.15 -12.57
N ASN A 513 34.27 1.48 -13.30
CA ASN A 513 34.73 1.92 -14.62
C ASN A 513 33.63 1.88 -15.70
N LYS A 514 32.45 1.30 -15.40
CA LYS A 514 31.28 1.27 -16.29
C LYS A 514 30.28 2.38 -15.97
N ILE A 515 30.50 3.15 -14.90
CA ILE A 515 29.72 4.35 -14.60
C ILE A 515 30.08 5.40 -15.65
N THR A 516 29.08 6.06 -16.23
CA THR A 516 29.26 7.09 -17.26
C THR A 516 30.13 8.23 -16.75
N ASP A 517 30.94 8.83 -17.62
CA ASP A 517 31.72 10.04 -17.31
C ASP A 517 30.89 11.32 -17.43
N ASP A 518 29.67 11.25 -17.96
CA ASP A 518 28.77 12.41 -18.07
C ASP A 518 28.27 12.84 -16.68
N GLU A 519 28.82 13.95 -16.17
CA GLU A 519 28.45 14.52 -14.88
C GLU A 519 26.95 14.83 -14.75
N LYS A 520 26.24 15.13 -15.85
CA LYS A 520 24.78 15.36 -15.80
C LYS A 520 23.99 14.11 -15.45
N GLN A 521 24.58 12.93 -15.68
CA GLN A 521 23.97 11.63 -15.41
C GLN A 521 24.43 11.04 -14.07
N LYS A 522 25.34 11.71 -13.36
CA LYS A 522 25.83 11.28 -12.05
C LYS A 522 25.03 11.97 -10.95
N SER A 523 24.21 11.21 -10.24
CA SER A 523 23.60 11.68 -9.01
C SER A 523 24.62 11.65 -7.85
N PRO A 524 24.94 12.80 -7.22
CA PRO A 524 26.02 12.87 -6.23
C PRO A 524 25.82 11.95 -5.02
N VAL A 525 24.56 11.77 -4.58
CA VAL A 525 24.24 10.91 -3.43
C VAL A 525 24.53 9.43 -3.73
N PHE A 526 24.20 8.95 -4.94
CA PHE A 526 24.47 7.57 -5.31
C PHE A 526 25.96 7.32 -5.58
N MET A 527 26.68 8.31 -6.14
CA MET A 527 28.14 8.26 -6.22
C MET A 527 28.78 8.13 -4.83
N ALA A 528 28.28 8.89 -3.84
CA ALA A 528 28.73 8.77 -2.46
C ALA A 528 28.47 7.38 -1.86
N ILE A 529 27.35 6.72 -2.19
CA ILE A 529 27.08 5.32 -1.77
C ILE A 529 28.13 4.36 -2.31
N ALA A 530 28.47 4.48 -3.60
CA ALA A 530 29.50 3.64 -4.22
C ALA A 530 30.88 3.85 -3.58
N LEU A 531 31.27 5.12 -3.39
CA LEU A 531 32.55 5.51 -2.77
C LEU A 531 32.65 5.06 -1.30
N THR A 532 31.56 5.17 -0.55
CA THR A 532 31.48 4.66 0.84
C THR A 532 31.74 3.15 0.87
N GLY A 533 31.13 2.39 -0.05
CA GLY A 533 31.37 0.96 -0.17
C GLY A 533 32.83 0.62 -0.48
N LEU A 534 33.50 1.43 -1.31
CA LEU A 534 34.93 1.30 -1.66
C LEU A 534 35.88 1.71 -0.53
N GLY A 535 35.37 2.31 0.56
CA GLY A 535 36.17 2.88 1.64
C GLY A 535 36.83 4.22 1.29
N LYS A 536 36.39 4.88 0.21
CA LYS A 536 36.86 6.20 -0.22
C LYS A 536 36.04 7.30 0.44
N ASN A 537 36.10 7.35 1.77
CA ASN A 537 35.19 8.18 2.58
C ASN A 537 35.32 9.68 2.31
N GLU A 538 36.54 10.20 2.14
CA GLU A 538 36.78 11.63 1.83
C GLU A 538 36.14 12.05 0.49
N GLU A 539 36.25 11.21 -0.53
CA GLU A 539 35.61 11.44 -1.83
C GLU A 539 34.08 11.36 -1.69
N ALA A 540 33.57 10.38 -0.93
CA ALA A 540 32.13 10.25 -0.68
C ALA A 540 31.54 11.49 0.00
N LEU A 541 32.23 12.03 1.01
CA LEU A 541 31.84 13.25 1.73
C LEU A 541 31.83 14.47 0.81
N THR A 542 32.80 14.57 -0.09
CA THR A 542 32.87 15.66 -1.09
C THR A 542 31.66 15.61 -2.04
N TYR A 543 31.25 14.41 -2.47
CA TYR A 543 30.03 14.23 -3.26
C TYR A 543 28.76 14.59 -2.48
N LEU A 544 28.69 14.27 -1.18
CA LEU A 544 27.57 14.66 -0.32
C LEU A 544 27.52 16.17 -0.09
N GLU A 545 28.67 16.84 0.09
CA GLU A 545 28.74 18.30 0.18
C GLU A 545 28.23 18.95 -1.10
N HIS A 546 28.69 18.47 -2.27
CA HIS A 546 28.20 18.94 -3.55
C HIS A 546 26.68 18.70 -3.72
N ALA A 547 26.19 17.55 -3.25
CA ALA A 547 24.77 17.24 -3.26
C ALA A 547 23.96 18.31 -2.49
N VAL A 548 24.48 18.81 -1.36
CA VAL A 548 23.84 19.89 -0.58
C VAL A 548 23.80 21.18 -1.38
N ASP A 549 24.89 21.53 -2.05
CA ASP A 549 24.98 22.77 -2.82
C ASP A 549 23.97 22.82 -3.98
N ILE A 550 23.65 21.66 -4.56
CA ILE A 550 22.67 21.55 -5.65
C ILE A 550 21.25 21.16 -5.20
N HIS A 551 21.00 21.07 -3.89
CA HIS A 551 19.73 20.60 -3.31
C HIS A 551 19.26 19.25 -3.91
N ALA A 552 20.16 18.27 -4.01
CA ALA A 552 19.83 16.97 -4.58
C ALA A 552 18.73 16.27 -3.77
N LEU A 553 17.63 15.87 -4.42
CA LEU A 553 16.44 15.30 -3.74
C LEU A 553 16.77 14.07 -2.87
N ALA A 554 17.74 13.24 -3.28
CA ALA A 554 18.12 12.03 -2.55
C ALA A 554 18.77 12.31 -1.18
N LEU A 555 19.16 13.56 -0.89
CA LEU A 555 19.76 13.96 0.39
C LEU A 555 18.88 13.69 1.60
N ILE A 556 17.56 13.78 1.44
CA ILE A 556 16.59 13.56 2.51
C ILE A 556 16.73 12.16 3.14
N LEU A 557 17.30 11.19 2.40
CA LEU A 557 17.50 9.83 2.85
C LEU A 557 18.79 9.67 3.67
N THR A 558 19.74 10.60 3.57
CA THR A 558 21.12 10.47 4.08
C THR A 558 21.16 10.22 5.59
N ASN A 559 20.29 10.88 6.37
CA ASN A 559 20.24 10.69 7.82
C ASN A 559 19.85 9.26 8.26
N MET A 560 19.03 8.57 7.47
CA MET A 560 18.52 7.24 7.85
C MET A 560 19.08 6.10 6.99
N ASN A 561 19.74 6.40 5.87
CA ASN A 561 20.20 5.38 4.92
C ASN A 561 21.34 4.52 5.50
N PRO A 562 21.19 3.18 5.60
CA PRO A 562 22.26 2.31 6.11
C PRO A 562 23.52 2.25 5.25
N GLU A 563 23.46 2.65 3.98
CA GLU A 563 24.66 2.69 3.14
C GLU A 563 25.70 3.72 3.62
N PHE A 564 25.29 4.70 4.43
CA PHE A 564 26.18 5.71 5.02
C PHE A 564 26.56 5.41 6.48
N ASP A 565 26.19 4.25 7.02
CA ASP A 565 26.56 3.87 8.39
C ASP A 565 28.08 3.97 8.67
N PRO A 566 28.99 3.64 7.72
CA PRO A 566 30.44 3.85 7.91
C PRO A 566 30.87 5.32 8.08
N LEU A 567 30.07 6.28 7.62
CA LEU A 567 30.38 7.72 7.69
C LEU A 567 29.76 8.40 8.91
N ARG A 568 28.89 7.71 9.67
CA ARG A 568 28.07 8.33 10.74
C ARG A 568 28.88 9.07 11.78
N ASN A 569 30.06 8.56 12.14
CA ASN A 569 30.90 9.18 13.18
C ASN A 569 31.89 10.23 12.62
N ASP A 570 31.89 10.47 11.31
CA ASP A 570 32.77 11.44 10.68
C ASP A 570 32.27 12.88 10.94
N PRO A 571 33.15 13.80 11.41
CA PRO A 571 32.77 15.19 11.64
C PRO A 571 32.22 15.93 10.41
N ARG A 572 32.73 15.65 9.20
CA ARG A 572 32.21 16.24 7.96
C ARG A 572 30.81 15.74 7.65
N PHE A 573 30.56 14.44 7.88
CA PHE A 573 29.22 13.88 7.72
C PHE A 573 28.23 14.50 8.70
N GLN A 574 28.61 14.68 9.95
CA GLN A 574 27.81 15.39 10.95
C GLN A 574 27.56 16.85 10.57
N ALA A 575 28.54 17.54 9.98
CA ALA A 575 28.36 18.89 9.46
C ALA A 575 27.38 18.94 8.28
N ILE A 576 27.41 17.96 7.37
CA ILE A 576 26.42 17.81 6.29
C ILE A 576 25.01 17.63 6.88
N LEU A 577 24.83 16.74 7.86
CA LEU A 577 23.53 16.54 8.52
C LEU A 577 23.01 17.83 9.17
N LYS A 578 23.90 18.61 9.82
CA LYS A 578 23.54 19.92 10.39
C LYS A 578 23.14 20.94 9.33
N ARG A 579 23.81 20.97 8.16
CA ARG A 579 23.40 21.82 7.02
C ARG A 579 22.00 21.45 6.50
N LEU A 580 21.62 20.19 6.65
CA LEU A 580 20.27 19.68 6.34
C LEU A 580 19.32 19.80 7.54
N ASN A 581 19.67 20.52 8.61
CA ASN A 581 18.88 20.69 9.83
C ASN A 581 18.45 19.39 10.53
N PHE A 582 19.17 18.29 10.34
CA PHE A 582 19.02 17.11 11.19
C PHE A 582 19.67 17.38 12.56
N LYS A 583 19.11 16.76 13.61
CA LYS A 583 19.55 16.95 15.01
C LYS A 583 20.79 16.13 15.36
#